data_AF-A0A653WS63-F1
#
_entry.id   AF-A0A653WS63-F1
#
_cell.length_a   1.000
_cell.length_b   1.000
_cell.length_c   1.000
_cell.angle_alpha   90.00
_cell.angle_beta   90.00
_cell.angle_gamma   90.00
#
_symmetry.space_group_name_H-M   'P 1'
#
loop_
_entity.id
_entity.type
_entity.pdbx_description
1 polymer ?
#
loop_
_entity_poly.entity_id
_entity_poly.type
_entity_poly.pdbx_seq_one_letter_code
_entity_poly.pdbx_strand_id
1 'polypeptide(L)'
;MLFNSYSFIFVFLPLTVLGYMAINRFESRAASLGWLVACSLLFYGVWNPVNLAIILPSVAVNYVLALGIRAQLAYSTPRVRVANLLVAIGVVANLCFLGYFKYKNFFLGSINDLAGTQYALTSVILPLGISFITFQKIAFLADVRSGAIRDFDLFDFLIFVFFFPQLIAGPIVHYREMMPQFAKIESRLNPENVAVGLSIFAIGLFKKVVLADGIAPYVPATFTAAINGEPISFFQAWIGALAYTFQIYFDFSGYSDMAIGLARIFGIKLPMNFNSPLKASSIIEFWSRWHITLTRFLTAYVYTPIVMSLTRKRMAKGLPVIGRKRPTVGAFITLLAWPTIFTMFLSGFWHGAGYTFLAWGILHGVYLTINHAWRQWRPKWDKAAYERIMRPVGFVITFVAVVVGLVLFRATTIESAWRVLRGMAGLDGISVPLAILNRAGPIAQWVQNLGIGGDMTSGATFTAAVIWIVVLFLIATVMPNSLEIMQRYQPALYFEPKAKQPVAAASAASVSVRRPMVLTWNTRWAFIIAALFIFGTLGLSRPSEFLYWQF
;
A
#
# COMPACT_ATOMS: atom_id res chain seq x y z
N MET A 1 13.04 -9.91 -10.52
CA MET A 1 12.00 -10.82 -11.05
C MET A 1 10.65 -10.47 -10.43
N LEU A 2 9.52 -10.76 -11.09
CA LEU A 2 8.17 -10.49 -10.56
C LEU A 2 7.54 -11.78 -10.03
N PHE A 3 6.67 -11.69 -9.02
CA PHE A 3 6.00 -12.88 -8.45
C PHE A 3 5.01 -13.54 -9.42
N ASN A 4 4.38 -12.72 -10.27
CA ASN A 4 3.50 -13.16 -11.35
C ASN A 4 4.31 -13.43 -12.64
N SER A 5 5.36 -14.24 -12.58
CA SER A 5 6.07 -14.72 -13.78
C SER A 5 6.26 -16.24 -13.74
N TYR A 6 6.27 -16.87 -14.92
CA TYR A 6 6.55 -18.30 -15.05
C TYR A 6 7.90 -18.68 -14.43
N SER A 7 8.94 -17.87 -14.70
CA SER A 7 10.28 -18.05 -14.14
C SER A 7 10.30 -18.00 -12.61
N PHE A 8 9.47 -17.16 -11.99
CA PHE A 8 9.39 -17.10 -10.54
C PHE A 8 8.69 -18.34 -9.97
N ILE A 9 7.50 -18.64 -10.48
CA ILE A 9 6.59 -19.65 -9.91
C ILE A 9 7.13 -21.06 -10.10
N PHE A 10 7.66 -21.38 -11.28
CA PHE A 10 8.01 -22.76 -11.66
C PHE A 10 9.49 -23.07 -11.59
N VAL A 11 10.36 -22.06 -11.49
CA VAL A 11 11.83 -22.26 -11.43
C VAL A 11 12.39 -21.71 -10.13
N PHE A 12 12.35 -20.39 -9.93
CA PHE A 12 13.02 -19.76 -8.79
C PHE A 12 12.46 -20.19 -7.43
N LEU A 13 11.14 -20.17 -7.26
CA LEU A 13 10.51 -20.52 -5.98
C LEU A 13 10.76 -21.99 -5.60
N PRO A 14 10.52 -23.00 -6.47
CA PRO A 14 10.84 -24.39 -6.16
C PRO A 14 12.32 -24.58 -5.81
N LEU A 15 13.26 -24.01 -6.58
CA LEU A 15 14.68 -24.13 -6.29
C LEU A 15 15.05 -23.49 -4.95
N THR A 16 14.50 -22.32 -4.64
CA THR A 16 14.73 -21.62 -3.36
C THR A 16 14.24 -22.45 -2.19
N VAL A 17 13.04 -23.04 -2.29
CA VAL A 17 12.45 -23.88 -1.23
C VAL A 17 13.23 -25.19 -1.07
N LEU A 18 13.55 -25.88 -2.18
CA LEU A 18 14.31 -27.14 -2.13
C LEU A 18 15.72 -26.93 -1.59
N GLY A 19 16.42 -25.88 -2.03
CA GLY A 19 17.74 -25.52 -1.49
C GLY A 19 17.69 -25.16 -0.01
N TYR A 20 16.65 -24.42 0.40
CA TYR A 20 16.42 -24.09 1.81
C TYR A 20 16.20 -25.37 2.63
N MET A 21 15.35 -26.28 2.17
CA MET A 21 15.13 -27.57 2.83
C MET A 21 16.40 -28.43 2.91
N ALA A 22 17.21 -28.46 1.85
CA ALA A 22 18.45 -29.23 1.84
C ALA A 22 19.47 -28.68 2.83
N ILE A 23 19.62 -27.36 2.91
CA ILE A 23 20.58 -26.70 3.79
C ILE A 23 20.13 -26.74 5.25
N ASN A 24 18.83 -26.57 5.51
CA ASN A 24 18.29 -26.54 6.86
C ASN A 24 18.38 -27.91 7.57
N ARG A 25 18.58 -29.01 6.82
CA ARG A 25 18.91 -30.35 7.38
C ARG A 25 20.23 -30.39 8.14
N PHE A 26 21.16 -29.48 7.84
CA PHE A 26 22.43 -29.37 8.56
C PHE A 26 22.30 -28.54 9.85
N GLU A 27 21.09 -28.08 10.19
CA GLU A 27 20.76 -27.29 11.40
C GLU A 27 21.62 -26.02 11.57
N SER A 28 22.24 -25.57 10.47
CA SER A 28 23.03 -24.35 10.44
C SER A 28 22.15 -23.16 10.07
N ARG A 29 21.85 -22.33 11.07
CA ARG A 29 21.16 -21.06 10.88
C ARG A 29 21.89 -20.17 9.88
N ALA A 30 23.21 -20.04 10.01
CA ALA A 30 24.03 -19.19 9.15
C ALA A 30 23.96 -19.64 7.68
N ALA A 31 24.05 -20.95 7.42
CA ALA A 31 23.95 -21.48 6.06
C ALA A 31 22.55 -21.25 5.47
N SER A 32 21.50 -21.46 6.28
CA SER A 32 20.11 -21.27 5.86
C SER A 32 19.80 -19.81 5.54
N LEU A 33 20.27 -18.87 6.37
CA LEU A 33 20.16 -17.43 6.10
C LEU A 33 21.00 -17.03 4.89
N GLY A 34 22.24 -17.53 4.77
CA GLY A 34 23.11 -17.29 3.62
C GLY A 34 22.47 -17.70 2.30
N TRP A 35 21.80 -18.86 2.25
CA TRP A 35 21.02 -19.28 1.09
C TRP A 35 19.89 -18.30 0.75
N LEU A 36 19.09 -17.93 1.74
CA LEU A 36 17.99 -16.98 1.53
C LEU A 36 18.49 -15.59 1.10
N VAL A 37 19.64 -15.14 1.61
CA VAL A 37 20.31 -13.90 1.15
C VAL A 37 20.72 -14.05 -0.30
N ALA A 38 21.39 -15.15 -0.67
CA ALA A 38 21.84 -15.38 -2.05
C ALA A 38 20.66 -15.42 -3.02
N CYS A 39 19.59 -16.16 -2.71
CA CYS A 39 18.38 -16.19 -3.51
C CYS A 39 17.72 -14.81 -3.58
N SER A 40 17.74 -14.04 -2.50
CA SER A 40 17.16 -12.69 -2.48
C SER A 40 17.93 -11.69 -3.34
N LEU A 41 19.27 -11.73 -3.29
CA LEU A 41 20.12 -10.93 -4.15
C LEU A 41 19.93 -11.33 -5.62
N LEU A 42 19.87 -12.64 -5.92
CA LEU A 42 19.58 -13.14 -7.27
C LEU A 42 18.21 -12.66 -7.76
N PHE A 43 17.15 -12.82 -6.95
CA PHE A 43 15.79 -12.37 -7.27
C PHE A 43 15.75 -10.90 -7.69
N TYR A 44 16.47 -10.06 -6.95
CA TYR A 44 16.57 -8.63 -7.21
C TYR A 44 17.45 -8.32 -8.44
N GLY A 45 18.61 -8.97 -8.54
CA GLY A 45 19.61 -8.73 -9.58
C GLY A 45 19.22 -9.22 -10.98
N VAL A 46 18.36 -10.24 -11.10
CA VAL A 46 17.90 -10.77 -12.40
C VAL A 46 17.25 -9.71 -13.29
N TRP A 47 16.63 -8.68 -12.70
CA TRP A 47 16.06 -7.59 -13.50
C TRP A 47 17.13 -6.66 -14.07
N ASN A 48 18.02 -6.18 -13.21
CA ASN A 48 19.17 -5.38 -13.60
C ASN A 48 20.27 -5.48 -12.51
N PRO A 49 21.41 -6.14 -12.79
CA PRO A 49 22.51 -6.27 -11.84
C PRO A 49 23.09 -4.92 -11.36
N VAL A 50 22.98 -3.86 -12.17
CA VAL A 50 23.42 -2.50 -11.80
C VAL A 50 22.68 -1.99 -10.56
N ASN A 51 21.40 -2.35 -10.39
CA ASN A 51 20.65 -1.97 -9.19
C ASN A 51 21.26 -2.54 -7.90
N LEU A 52 21.82 -3.76 -7.94
CA LEU A 52 22.52 -4.35 -6.81
C LEU A 52 23.80 -3.57 -6.51
N ALA A 53 24.59 -3.26 -7.54
CA ALA A 53 25.83 -2.49 -7.42
C ALA A 53 25.58 -1.11 -6.79
N ILE A 54 24.42 -0.49 -7.07
CA ILE A 54 24.01 0.79 -6.47
C ILE A 54 23.57 0.63 -5.00
N ILE A 55 22.82 -0.41 -4.67
CA ILE A 55 22.21 -0.56 -3.34
C ILE A 55 23.18 -1.14 -2.30
N LEU A 56 24.02 -2.11 -2.68
CA LEU A 56 24.92 -2.81 -1.76
C LEU A 56 25.86 -1.87 -0.99
N PRO A 57 26.52 -0.86 -1.60
CA PRO A 57 27.31 0.12 -0.85
C PRO A 57 26.47 0.89 0.17
N SER A 58 25.25 1.30 -0.21
CA SER A 58 24.35 2.00 0.70
C SER A 58 23.94 1.10 1.89
N VAL A 59 23.73 -0.19 1.67
CA VAL A 59 23.48 -1.18 2.73
C VAL A 59 24.70 -1.33 3.64
N ALA A 60 25.90 -1.45 3.07
CA ALA A 60 27.14 -1.57 3.84
C ALA A 60 27.39 -0.34 4.74
N VAL A 61 27.21 0.87 4.22
CA VAL A 61 27.31 2.13 5.00
C VAL A 61 26.35 2.11 6.18
N ASN A 62 25.10 1.70 5.97
CA ASN A 62 24.10 1.63 7.04
C ASN A 62 24.45 0.57 8.10
N TYR A 63 24.98 -0.57 7.68
CA TYR A 63 25.45 -1.60 8.62
C TYR A 63 26.59 -1.08 9.50
N VAL A 64 27.60 -0.42 8.92
CA VAL A 64 28.72 0.17 9.66
C VAL A 64 28.25 1.26 10.63
N LEU A 65 27.33 2.13 10.20
CA LEU A 65 26.73 3.13 11.08
C LEU A 65 25.97 2.48 12.25
N ALA A 66 25.22 1.41 12.00
CA ALA A 66 24.53 0.67 13.04
C ALA A 66 25.49 0.05 14.07
N LEU A 67 26.60 -0.56 13.61
CA LEU A 67 27.66 -1.06 14.49
C LEU A 67 28.28 0.07 15.32
N GLY A 68 28.53 1.23 14.72
CA GLY A 68 29.02 2.42 15.42
C GLY A 68 28.04 2.90 16.51
N ILE A 69 26.74 2.98 16.19
CA ILE A 69 25.71 3.35 17.17
C ILE A 69 25.69 2.36 18.34
N ARG A 70 25.68 1.05 18.05
CA ARG A 70 25.71 0.00 19.07
C ARG A 70 26.93 0.15 19.99
N ALA A 71 28.11 0.35 19.41
CA ALA A 71 29.35 0.55 20.18
C ALA A 71 29.27 1.78 21.10
N GLN A 72 28.70 2.91 20.64
CA GLN A 72 28.53 4.11 21.47
C GLN A 72 27.53 3.93 22.62
N LEU A 73 26.54 3.06 22.46
CA LEU A 73 25.56 2.75 23.50
C LEU A 73 26.05 1.70 24.50
N ALA A 74 27.07 0.90 24.15
CA ALA A 74 27.63 -0.15 25.00
C ALA A 74 28.65 0.34 26.05
N TYR A 75 29.07 1.63 26.00
CA TYR A 75 29.94 2.21 27.03
C TYR A 75 29.25 2.25 28.41
N SER A 76 30.03 2.13 29.49
CA SER A 76 29.54 2.25 30.88
C SER A 76 28.74 3.52 31.13
N THR A 77 29.16 4.62 30.49
CA THR A 77 28.35 5.84 30.33
C THR A 77 28.00 6.01 28.85
N PRO A 78 26.77 5.68 28.43
CA PRO A 78 26.38 5.70 27.02
C PRO A 78 26.60 7.07 26.36
N ARG A 79 27.29 7.09 25.21
CA ARG A 79 27.58 8.31 24.44
C ARG A 79 26.43 8.68 23.50
N VAL A 80 25.28 8.95 24.10
CA VAL A 80 23.98 9.28 23.47
C VAL A 80 24.08 10.36 22.39
N ARG A 81 24.92 11.39 22.59
CA ARG A 81 25.11 12.49 21.62
C ARG A 81 25.79 12.01 20.32
N VAL A 82 26.84 11.19 20.44
CA VAL A 82 27.55 10.62 19.28
C VAL A 82 26.63 9.64 18.55
N ALA A 83 25.90 8.81 19.29
CA ALA A 83 24.92 7.90 18.70
C ALA A 83 23.81 8.65 17.92
N ASN A 84 23.34 9.80 18.41
CA ASN A 84 22.42 10.67 17.67
C ASN A 84 23.04 11.25 16.40
N LEU A 85 24.31 11.66 16.45
CA LEU A 85 25.03 12.17 15.28
C LEU A 85 25.17 11.10 14.20
N LEU A 86 25.52 9.86 14.56
CA LEU A 86 25.61 8.75 13.62
C LEU A 86 24.26 8.44 12.95
N VAL A 87 23.15 8.48 13.70
CA VAL A 87 21.80 8.37 13.12
C VAL A 87 21.53 9.53 12.16
N ALA A 88 21.86 10.76 12.53
CA ALA A 88 21.66 11.91 11.66
C ALA A 88 22.45 11.78 10.35
N ILE A 89 23.71 11.37 10.41
CA ILE A 89 24.54 11.07 9.24
C ILE A 89 23.88 9.99 8.37
N GLY A 90 23.42 8.89 8.97
CA GLY A 90 22.75 7.82 8.24
C GLY A 90 21.45 8.26 7.59
N VAL A 91 20.62 9.03 8.29
CA VAL A 91 19.37 9.59 7.76
C VAL A 91 19.68 10.51 6.57
N VAL A 92 20.62 11.45 6.73
CA VAL A 92 21.02 12.37 5.65
C VAL A 92 21.56 11.60 4.45
N ALA A 93 22.47 10.63 4.65
CA ALA A 93 23.02 9.83 3.56
C ALA A 93 21.95 9.07 2.79
N ASN A 94 20.98 8.46 3.50
CA ASN A 94 19.85 7.75 2.89
C ASN A 94 18.90 8.70 2.13
N LEU A 95 18.60 9.86 2.71
CA LEU A 95 17.73 10.85 2.06
C LEU A 95 18.41 11.50 0.86
N CYS A 96 19.73 11.76 0.89
CA CYS A 96 20.48 12.24 -0.26
C CYS A 96 20.55 11.18 -1.38
N PHE A 97 20.77 9.92 -1.01
CA PHE A 97 20.75 8.80 -1.95
C PHE A 97 19.38 8.69 -2.66
N LEU A 98 18.29 8.71 -1.89
CA LEU A 98 16.94 8.72 -2.45
C LEU A 98 16.65 10.01 -3.25
N GLY A 99 17.12 11.15 -2.74
CA GLY A 99 17.07 12.48 -3.37
C GLY A 99 17.61 12.47 -4.80
N TYR A 100 18.81 11.94 -4.98
CA TYR A 100 19.49 11.84 -6.27
C TYR A 100 18.73 10.96 -7.26
N PHE A 101 18.35 9.74 -6.84
CA PHE A 101 17.75 8.77 -7.75
C PHE A 101 16.28 9.09 -8.08
N LYS A 102 15.50 9.55 -7.09
CA LYS A 102 14.05 9.75 -7.25
C LYS A 102 13.65 11.20 -7.58
N TYR A 103 14.33 12.19 -7.02
CA TYR A 103 13.83 13.57 -7.02
C TYR A 103 14.68 14.57 -7.80
N LYS A 104 15.86 14.18 -8.30
CA LYS A 104 16.77 15.07 -9.07
C LYS A 104 16.03 15.82 -10.19
N ASN A 105 15.32 15.10 -11.05
CA ASN A 105 14.63 15.70 -12.18
C ASN A 105 13.44 16.57 -11.76
N PHE A 106 12.75 16.23 -10.67
CA PHE A 106 11.68 17.08 -10.12
C PHE A 106 12.22 18.41 -9.60
N PHE A 107 13.34 18.41 -8.87
CA PHE A 107 13.95 19.64 -8.37
C PHE A 107 14.50 20.50 -9.52
N LEU A 108 15.16 19.90 -10.50
CA LEU A 108 15.62 20.62 -11.70
C LEU A 108 14.44 21.20 -12.49
N GLY A 109 13.37 20.42 -12.68
CA GLY A 109 12.14 20.90 -13.32
C GLY A 109 11.51 22.06 -12.56
N SER A 110 11.43 21.98 -11.23
CA SER A 110 10.89 23.07 -10.40
C SER A 110 11.72 24.36 -10.52
N ILE A 111 13.04 24.25 -10.64
CA ILE A 111 13.93 25.40 -10.86
C ILE A 111 13.75 25.96 -12.27
N ASN A 112 13.58 25.10 -13.27
CA ASN A 112 13.25 25.52 -14.63
C ASN A 112 11.93 26.30 -14.66
N ASP A 113 10.89 25.78 -14.00
CA ASP A 113 9.56 26.39 -13.91
C ASP A 113 9.60 27.77 -13.21
N LEU A 114 10.35 27.88 -12.10
CA LEU A 114 10.35 29.09 -11.26
C LEU A 114 11.34 30.17 -11.73
N ALA A 115 12.52 29.77 -12.19
CA ALA A 115 13.60 30.68 -12.57
C ALA A 115 13.75 30.84 -14.08
N GLY A 116 12.91 30.18 -14.89
CA GLY A 116 13.00 30.21 -16.36
C GLY A 116 14.27 29.58 -16.91
N THR A 117 14.93 28.73 -16.12
CA THR A 117 16.18 28.05 -16.52
C THR A 117 15.87 26.85 -17.43
N GLN A 118 16.89 26.34 -18.13
CA GLN A 118 16.76 25.22 -19.05
C GLN A 118 17.75 24.10 -18.70
N TYR A 119 17.84 23.74 -17.41
CA TYR A 119 18.67 22.60 -17.01
C TYR A 119 18.16 21.33 -17.67
N ALA A 120 19.07 20.60 -18.33
CA ALA A 120 18.75 19.33 -18.98
C ALA A 120 18.34 18.27 -17.96
N LEU A 121 17.15 17.71 -18.13
CA LEU A 121 16.69 16.55 -17.37
C LEU A 121 17.39 15.30 -17.92
N THR A 122 17.98 14.51 -17.02
CA THR A 122 18.78 13.33 -17.40
C THR A 122 18.00 12.05 -17.09
N SER A 123 18.16 11.00 -17.89
CA SER A 123 17.59 9.69 -17.58
C SER A 123 18.36 9.07 -16.41
N VAL A 124 17.72 9.01 -15.25
CA VAL A 124 18.27 8.35 -14.07
C VAL A 124 17.63 6.97 -13.97
N ILE A 125 18.45 5.91 -13.97
CA ILE A 125 17.97 4.55 -13.74
C ILE A 125 17.58 4.44 -12.26
N LEU A 126 16.28 4.37 -11.98
CA LEU A 126 15.76 4.24 -10.63
C LEU A 126 15.88 2.77 -10.18
N PRO A 127 16.64 2.45 -9.12
CA PRO A 127 16.68 1.10 -8.59
C PRO A 127 15.32 0.72 -8.01
N LEU A 128 14.81 -0.45 -8.38
CA LEU A 128 13.51 -0.92 -7.93
C LEU A 128 13.45 -1.02 -6.39
N GLY A 129 12.37 -0.54 -5.77
CA GLY A 129 12.23 -0.64 -4.31
C GLY A 129 13.22 0.22 -3.50
N ILE A 130 13.99 1.12 -4.15
CA ILE A 130 14.94 2.03 -3.47
C ILE A 130 14.27 2.79 -2.31
N SER A 131 13.04 3.24 -2.51
CA SER A 131 12.26 3.97 -1.51
C SER A 131 11.98 3.13 -0.26
N PHE A 132 11.54 1.88 -0.43
CA PHE A 132 11.27 0.96 0.68
C PHE A 132 12.54 0.58 1.43
N ILE A 133 13.59 0.20 0.70
CA ILE A 133 14.89 -0.18 1.29
C ILE A 133 15.50 0.98 2.07
N THR A 134 15.40 2.21 1.54
CA THR A 134 15.88 3.42 2.21
C THR A 134 15.16 3.62 3.55
N PHE A 135 13.84 3.49 3.56
CA PHE A 135 13.04 3.63 4.78
C PHE A 135 13.31 2.54 5.82
N GLN A 136 13.49 1.29 5.40
CA GLN A 136 13.87 0.19 6.29
C GLN A 136 15.21 0.45 6.97
N LYS A 137 16.21 0.93 6.22
CA LYS A 137 17.53 1.28 6.78
C LYS A 137 17.45 2.45 7.77
N ILE A 138 16.68 3.50 7.46
CA ILE A 138 16.47 4.62 8.39
C ILE A 138 15.80 4.14 9.69
N ALA A 139 14.73 3.34 9.57
CA ALA A 139 14.04 2.76 10.72
C ALA A 139 14.97 1.88 11.56
N PHE A 140 15.80 1.05 10.91
CA PHE A 140 16.76 0.21 11.59
C PHE A 140 17.77 1.03 12.42
N LEU A 141 18.36 2.09 11.85
CA LEU A 141 19.26 2.98 12.59
C LEU A 141 18.57 3.65 13.80
N ALA A 142 17.33 4.12 13.61
CA ALA A 142 16.53 4.72 14.67
C ALA A 142 16.21 3.71 15.79
N ASP A 143 15.87 2.48 15.43
CA ASP A 143 15.54 1.41 16.37
C ASP A 143 16.77 0.95 17.16
N VAL A 144 17.94 0.79 16.52
CA VAL A 144 19.22 0.54 17.21
C VAL A 144 19.52 1.67 18.18
N ARG A 145 19.34 2.93 17.76
CA ARG A 145 19.58 4.10 18.61
C ARG A 145 18.66 4.16 19.83
N SER A 146 17.40 3.78 19.66
CA SER A 146 16.43 3.74 20.76
C SER A 146 16.67 2.59 21.76
N GLY A 147 17.56 1.64 21.41
CA GLY A 147 17.79 0.43 22.18
C GLY A 147 16.72 -0.65 21.97
N ALA A 148 15.82 -0.46 21.01
CA ALA A 148 14.82 -1.46 20.60
C ALA A 148 15.46 -2.64 19.86
N ILE A 149 16.60 -2.42 19.22
CA ILE A 149 17.46 -3.46 18.65
C ILE A 149 18.82 -3.36 19.36
N ARG A 150 19.23 -4.44 20.00
CA ARG A 150 20.50 -4.50 20.76
C ARG A 150 21.51 -5.38 20.06
N ASP A 151 21.06 -6.57 19.65
CA ASP A 151 21.89 -7.58 19.01
C ASP A 151 21.44 -7.79 17.56
N PHE A 152 22.42 -7.85 16.66
CA PHE A 152 22.25 -8.13 15.24
C PHE A 152 23.59 -8.54 14.64
N ASP A 153 23.54 -9.45 13.68
CA ASP A 153 24.67 -9.82 12.82
C ASP A 153 24.47 -9.36 11.36
N LEU A 154 25.46 -9.65 10.51
CA LEU A 154 25.41 -9.25 9.10
C LEU A 154 24.30 -9.97 8.34
N PHE A 155 24.09 -11.27 8.57
CA PHE A 155 23.06 -12.05 7.87
C PHE A 155 21.66 -11.61 8.27
N ASP A 156 21.44 -11.29 9.53
CA ASP A 156 20.18 -10.71 10.03
C ASP A 156 19.87 -9.39 9.35
N PHE A 157 20.86 -8.51 9.25
CA PHE A 157 20.70 -7.23 8.59
C PHE A 157 20.44 -7.39 7.09
N LEU A 158 21.19 -8.27 6.41
CA LEU A 158 21.01 -8.55 4.99
C LEU A 158 19.65 -9.16 4.69
N ILE A 159 19.18 -10.13 5.49
CA ILE A 159 17.83 -10.68 5.33
C ILE A 159 16.77 -9.64 5.64
N PHE A 160 16.93 -8.86 6.70
CA PHE A 160 15.97 -7.78 7.00
C PHE A 160 15.78 -6.84 5.80
N VAL A 161 16.87 -6.45 5.13
CA VAL A 161 16.82 -5.57 3.96
C VAL A 161 16.36 -6.27 2.69
N PHE A 162 16.89 -7.46 2.40
CA PHE A 162 16.77 -8.08 1.07
C PHE A 162 15.72 -9.18 0.95
N PHE A 163 15.13 -9.67 2.04
CA PHE A 163 14.25 -10.84 1.99
C PHE A 163 13.22 -10.75 0.86
N PHE A 164 13.39 -11.58 -0.17
CA PHE A 164 12.69 -11.41 -1.44
C PHE A 164 11.17 -11.34 -1.35
N PRO A 165 10.47 -12.02 -0.41
CA PRO A 165 9.02 -11.89 -0.29
C PRO A 165 8.57 -10.46 0.01
N GLN A 166 9.39 -9.65 0.71
CA GLN A 166 9.03 -8.28 1.07
C GLN A 166 9.71 -7.20 0.21
N LEU A 167 10.80 -7.55 -0.48
CA LEU A 167 11.79 -6.61 -1.03
C LEU A 167 11.27 -5.50 -1.96
N ILE A 168 10.44 -5.83 -2.96
CA ILE A 168 10.08 -4.84 -4.00
C ILE A 168 8.93 -3.94 -3.55
N ALA A 169 7.82 -4.54 -3.12
CA ALA A 169 6.61 -3.82 -2.71
C ALA A 169 5.83 -4.57 -1.62
N GLY A 170 6.50 -5.39 -0.81
CA GLY A 170 5.83 -6.14 0.24
C GLY A 170 5.47 -5.27 1.46
N PRO A 171 4.84 -5.87 2.48
CA PRO A 171 4.57 -5.18 3.74
C PRO A 171 5.85 -4.63 4.37
N ILE A 172 5.83 -3.35 4.79
CA ILE A 172 6.97 -2.74 5.50
C ILE A 172 7.13 -3.42 6.86
N VAL A 173 8.26 -4.08 7.06
CA VAL A 173 8.58 -4.84 8.28
C VAL A 173 9.46 -4.05 9.24
N HIS A 174 9.30 -4.32 10.53
CA HIS A 174 10.27 -3.92 11.55
C HIS A 174 11.19 -5.09 11.90
N TYR A 175 12.47 -4.81 12.14
CA TYR A 175 13.47 -5.84 12.45
C TYR A 175 13.05 -6.70 13.64
N ARG A 176 12.54 -6.07 14.71
CA ARG A 176 12.05 -6.73 15.94
C ARG A 176 10.89 -7.70 15.73
N GLU A 177 10.13 -7.55 14.64
CA GLU A 177 9.00 -8.43 14.30
C GLU A 177 9.46 -9.63 13.46
N MET A 178 10.48 -9.42 12.63
CA MET A 178 10.92 -10.39 11.64
C MET A 178 12.02 -11.31 12.18
N MET A 179 13.07 -10.77 12.78
CA MET A 179 14.25 -11.56 13.16
C MET A 179 14.01 -12.63 14.24
N PRO A 180 13.17 -12.40 15.28
CA PRO A 180 12.86 -13.45 16.24
C PRO A 180 12.20 -14.69 15.64
N GLN A 181 11.57 -14.56 14.46
CA GLN A 181 10.99 -15.69 13.74
C GLN A 181 12.08 -16.53 13.06
N PHE A 182 13.11 -15.89 12.49
CA PHE A 182 14.27 -16.57 11.90
C PHE A 182 15.15 -17.28 12.94
N ALA A 183 15.13 -16.83 14.20
CA ALA A 183 15.82 -17.52 15.29
C ALA A 183 15.13 -18.82 15.74
N LYS A 184 13.85 -18.99 15.40
CA LYS A 184 13.01 -20.12 15.84
C LYS A 184 12.70 -21.12 14.73
N ILE A 185 13.33 -20.99 13.56
CA ILE A 185 12.99 -21.87 12.44
C ILE A 185 13.49 -23.29 12.74
N GLU A 186 12.56 -24.23 12.69
CA GLU A 186 12.84 -25.66 12.83
C GLU A 186 13.58 -26.21 11.59
N SER A 187 14.30 -27.31 11.75
CA SER A 187 15.10 -27.94 10.68
C SER A 187 14.25 -28.49 9.51
N ARG A 188 12.94 -28.67 9.72
CA ARG A 188 11.99 -29.13 8.69
C ARG A 188 10.94 -28.07 8.40
N LEU A 189 10.50 -28.01 7.14
CA LEU A 189 9.35 -27.16 6.77
C LEU A 189 8.07 -27.72 7.40
N ASN A 190 7.31 -26.84 8.03
CA ASN A 190 6.00 -27.16 8.56
C ASN A 190 4.98 -27.26 7.38
N PRO A 191 4.33 -28.42 7.16
CA PRO A 191 3.39 -28.60 6.05
C PRO A 191 2.20 -27.62 6.08
N GLU A 192 1.73 -27.23 7.26
CA GLU A 192 0.66 -26.23 7.40
C GLU A 192 1.12 -24.87 6.88
N ASN A 193 2.32 -24.44 7.23
CA ASN A 193 2.90 -23.19 6.74
C ASN A 193 3.01 -23.17 5.21
N VAL A 194 3.44 -24.29 4.62
CA VAL A 194 3.51 -24.44 3.15
C VAL A 194 2.11 -24.38 2.53
N ALA A 195 1.15 -25.14 3.04
CA ALA A 195 -0.21 -25.19 2.50
C ALA A 195 -0.93 -23.83 2.61
N VAL A 196 -0.82 -23.15 3.76
CA VAL A 196 -1.37 -21.79 3.96
C VAL A 196 -0.65 -20.80 3.03
N GLY A 197 0.68 -20.88 2.94
CA GLY A 197 1.49 -20.01 2.10
C GLY A 197 1.11 -20.09 0.63
N LEU A 198 1.03 -21.30 0.09
CA LEU A 198 0.61 -21.54 -1.30
C LEU A 198 -0.83 -21.10 -1.55
N SER A 199 -1.74 -21.29 -0.59
CA SER A 199 -3.13 -20.87 -0.74
C SER A 199 -3.29 -19.36 -0.76
N ILE A 200 -2.59 -18.63 0.11
CA ILE A 200 -2.58 -17.15 0.10
C ILE A 200 -1.91 -16.65 -1.20
N PHE A 201 -0.81 -17.29 -1.62
CA PHE A 201 -0.14 -16.96 -2.87
C PHE A 201 -1.07 -17.11 -4.08
N ALA A 202 -1.82 -18.20 -4.18
CA ALA A 202 -2.79 -18.43 -5.25
C ALA A 202 -3.91 -17.38 -5.28
N ILE A 203 -4.45 -16.99 -4.12
CA ILE A 203 -5.44 -15.92 -4.01
C ILE A 203 -4.84 -14.58 -4.47
N GLY A 204 -3.62 -14.27 -4.05
CA GLY A 204 -2.91 -13.05 -4.43
C GLY A 204 -2.62 -12.99 -5.93
N LEU A 205 -2.16 -14.10 -6.51
CA LEU A 205 -1.92 -14.24 -7.95
C LEU A 205 -3.20 -14.02 -8.74
N PHE A 206 -4.33 -14.61 -8.32
CA PHE A 206 -5.62 -14.41 -8.95
C PHE A 206 -6.08 -12.94 -8.88
N LYS A 207 -5.96 -12.29 -7.72
CA LYS A 207 -6.28 -10.86 -7.58
C LYS A 207 -5.47 -9.99 -8.54
N LYS A 208 -4.16 -10.24 -8.65
CA LYS A 208 -3.29 -9.49 -9.55
C LYS A 208 -3.65 -9.74 -11.02
N VAL A 209 -3.61 -10.99 -11.45
CA VAL A 209 -3.60 -11.35 -12.87
C VAL A 209 -5.01 -11.40 -13.48
N VAL A 210 -6.02 -11.77 -12.69
CA VAL A 210 -7.40 -11.90 -13.20
C VAL A 210 -8.21 -10.64 -12.91
N LEU A 211 -8.13 -10.10 -11.69
CA LEU A 211 -8.95 -8.95 -11.30
C LEU A 211 -8.31 -7.62 -11.70
N ALA A 212 -7.07 -7.36 -11.28
CA ALA A 212 -6.42 -6.09 -11.53
C ALA A 212 -6.03 -5.90 -13.00
N ASP A 213 -5.35 -6.89 -13.59
CA ASP A 213 -4.96 -6.84 -15.00
C ASP A 213 -6.19 -6.99 -15.93
N GLY A 214 -7.30 -7.55 -15.45
CA GLY A 214 -8.57 -7.64 -16.19
C GLY A 214 -9.28 -6.29 -16.37
N ILE A 215 -9.27 -5.43 -15.34
CA ILE A 215 -9.85 -4.08 -15.41
C ILE A 215 -8.87 -3.03 -15.95
N ALA A 216 -7.56 -3.30 -15.92
CA ALA A 216 -6.51 -2.39 -16.36
C ALA A 216 -6.75 -1.75 -17.76
N PRO A 217 -7.24 -2.46 -18.80
CA PRO A 217 -7.43 -1.88 -20.13
C PRO A 217 -8.40 -0.69 -20.19
N TYR A 218 -9.29 -0.55 -19.20
CA TYR A 218 -10.28 0.53 -19.17
C TYR A 218 -9.75 1.83 -18.52
N VAL A 219 -8.56 1.79 -17.93
CA VAL A 219 -7.96 2.95 -17.25
C VAL A 219 -7.33 3.95 -18.23
N PRO A 220 -6.44 3.55 -19.17
CA PRO A 220 -5.70 4.49 -20.01
C PRO A 220 -6.60 5.42 -20.82
N ALA A 221 -7.72 4.91 -21.35
CA ALA A 221 -8.62 5.67 -22.23
C ALA A 221 -9.06 7.02 -21.63
N THR A 222 -9.33 7.07 -20.32
CA THR A 222 -9.77 8.31 -19.66
C THR A 222 -8.60 9.26 -19.39
N PHE A 223 -7.49 8.74 -18.87
CA PHE A 223 -6.36 9.56 -18.47
C PHE A 223 -5.51 10.04 -19.65
N THR A 224 -5.42 9.25 -20.73
CA THR A 224 -4.76 9.66 -21.98
C THR A 224 -5.54 10.77 -22.69
N ALA A 225 -6.86 10.64 -22.81
CA ALA A 225 -7.72 11.70 -23.34
C ALA A 225 -7.57 13.00 -22.52
N ALA A 226 -7.53 12.87 -21.18
CA ALA A 226 -7.34 14.01 -20.30
C ALA A 226 -5.96 14.68 -20.47
N ILE A 227 -4.91 13.93 -20.80
CA ILE A 227 -3.58 14.48 -21.12
C ILE A 227 -3.62 15.23 -22.45
N ASN A 228 -4.28 14.67 -23.46
CA ASN A 228 -4.40 15.26 -24.80
C ASN A 228 -5.27 16.54 -24.85
N GLY A 229 -5.94 16.89 -23.75
CA GLY A 229 -6.83 18.05 -23.71
C GLY A 229 -8.22 17.80 -24.25
N GLU A 230 -8.60 16.54 -24.41
CA GLU A 230 -9.94 16.15 -24.82
C GLU A 230 -10.92 16.31 -23.66
N PRO A 231 -12.19 16.73 -23.92
CA PRO A 231 -13.22 16.77 -22.90
C PRO A 231 -13.54 15.36 -22.42
N ILE A 232 -13.74 15.18 -21.11
CA ILE A 232 -14.05 13.89 -20.50
C ILE A 232 -15.49 13.91 -20.02
N SER A 233 -16.35 13.10 -20.63
CA SER A 233 -17.76 13.04 -20.24
C SER A 233 -17.95 12.38 -18.87
N PHE A 234 -19.11 12.62 -18.26
CA PHE A 234 -19.44 12.09 -16.93
C PHE A 234 -19.21 10.59 -16.76
N PHE A 235 -19.75 9.76 -17.66
CA PHE A 235 -19.62 8.32 -17.54
C PHE A 235 -18.19 7.85 -17.83
N GLN A 236 -17.50 8.47 -18.80
CA GLN A 236 -16.10 8.17 -19.07
C GLN A 236 -15.21 8.47 -17.86
N ALA A 237 -15.39 9.63 -17.22
CA ALA A 237 -14.63 10.04 -16.05
C ALA A 237 -14.80 9.05 -14.87
N TRP A 238 -16.05 8.67 -14.57
CA TRP A 238 -16.34 7.69 -13.52
C TRP A 238 -15.83 6.29 -13.84
N ILE A 239 -15.95 5.84 -15.10
CA ILE A 239 -15.39 4.56 -15.53
C ILE A 239 -13.87 4.54 -15.32
N GLY A 240 -13.14 5.56 -15.80
CA GLY A 240 -11.69 5.63 -15.62
C GLY A 240 -11.26 5.68 -14.15
N ALA A 241 -11.93 6.50 -13.34
CA ALA A 241 -11.63 6.65 -11.92
C ALA A 241 -11.91 5.36 -11.11
N LEU A 242 -13.05 4.70 -11.36
CA LEU A 242 -13.42 3.45 -10.69
C LEU A 242 -12.58 2.28 -11.17
N ALA A 243 -12.32 2.17 -12.48
CA ALA A 243 -11.43 1.17 -13.06
C ALA A 243 -10.06 1.24 -12.41
N TYR A 244 -9.50 2.45 -12.27
CA TYR A 244 -8.22 2.64 -11.59
C TYR A 244 -8.28 2.29 -10.11
N THR A 245 -9.36 2.67 -9.43
CA THR A 245 -9.58 2.35 -8.00
C THR A 245 -9.52 0.85 -7.73
N PHE A 246 -10.16 0.04 -8.57
CA PHE A 246 -10.10 -1.41 -8.43
C PHE A 246 -8.78 -2.00 -8.92
N GLN A 247 -8.21 -1.47 -10.02
CA GLN A 247 -6.92 -1.89 -10.52
C GLN A 247 -5.86 -1.78 -9.41
N ILE A 248 -5.67 -0.58 -8.85
CA ILE A 248 -4.64 -0.35 -7.82
C ILE A 248 -4.91 -1.16 -6.54
N TYR A 249 -6.18 -1.33 -6.14
CA TYR A 249 -6.53 -2.10 -4.97
C TYR A 249 -6.20 -3.59 -5.14
N PHE A 250 -6.65 -4.23 -6.21
CA PHE A 250 -6.44 -5.67 -6.43
C PHE A 250 -4.99 -5.99 -6.81
N ASP A 251 -4.32 -5.08 -7.51
CA ASP A 251 -2.89 -5.18 -7.83
C ASP A 251 -2.06 -5.22 -6.54
N PHE A 252 -2.20 -4.18 -5.72
CA PHE A 252 -1.34 -4.02 -4.55
C PHE A 252 -1.71 -4.98 -3.40
N SER A 253 -3.00 -5.24 -3.21
CA SER A 253 -3.43 -6.26 -2.24
C SER A 253 -3.08 -7.67 -2.71
N GLY A 254 -3.15 -7.96 -4.01
CA GLY A 254 -2.71 -9.23 -4.60
C GLY A 254 -1.21 -9.45 -4.43
N TYR A 255 -0.38 -8.42 -4.68
CA TYR A 255 1.05 -8.47 -4.41
C TYR A 255 1.34 -8.71 -2.92
N SER A 256 0.67 -7.98 -2.02
CA SER A 256 0.83 -8.15 -0.57
C SER A 256 0.44 -9.55 -0.10
N ASP A 257 -0.62 -10.14 -0.67
CA ASP A 257 -0.99 -11.54 -0.40
C ASP A 257 0.09 -12.51 -0.89
N MET A 258 0.60 -12.35 -2.11
CA MET A 258 1.71 -13.18 -2.61
C MET A 258 2.93 -13.08 -1.70
N ALA A 259 3.32 -11.88 -1.28
CA ALA A 259 4.41 -11.64 -0.33
C ALA A 259 4.19 -12.38 1.01
N ILE A 260 3.01 -12.25 1.62
CA ILE A 260 2.65 -12.94 2.87
C ILE A 260 2.70 -14.46 2.67
N GLY A 261 2.14 -14.97 1.57
CA GLY A 261 2.14 -16.39 1.26
C GLY A 261 3.55 -16.97 1.08
N LEU A 262 4.41 -16.27 0.35
CA LEU A 262 5.81 -16.66 0.12
C LEU A 262 6.60 -16.69 1.42
N ALA A 263 6.49 -15.65 2.25
CA ALA A 263 7.15 -15.63 3.56
C ALA A 263 6.66 -16.78 4.46
N ARG A 264 5.35 -17.08 4.40
CA ARG A 264 4.73 -18.14 5.20
C ARG A 264 5.31 -19.52 4.86
N ILE A 265 5.69 -19.79 3.61
CA ILE A 265 6.36 -21.05 3.22
C ILE A 265 7.62 -21.29 4.06
N PHE A 266 8.39 -20.24 4.35
CA PHE A 266 9.60 -20.29 5.19
C PHE A 266 9.31 -20.14 6.69
N GLY A 267 8.04 -20.25 7.10
CA GLY A 267 7.62 -20.10 8.50
C GLY A 267 7.54 -18.65 8.99
N ILE A 268 7.78 -17.66 8.13
CA ILE A 268 7.80 -16.24 8.50
C ILE A 268 6.42 -15.62 8.28
N LYS A 269 5.85 -15.02 9.32
CA LYS A 269 4.63 -14.23 9.24
C LYS A 269 5.01 -12.76 9.01
N LEU A 270 4.65 -12.24 7.83
CA LEU A 270 4.71 -10.79 7.55
C LEU A 270 3.47 -10.08 8.14
N PRO A 271 3.56 -8.77 8.44
CA PRO A 271 2.40 -7.99 8.86
C PRO A 271 1.38 -7.81 7.74
N MET A 272 0.10 -7.73 8.12
CA MET A 272 -0.98 -7.44 7.18
C MET A 272 -0.85 -6.02 6.62
N ASN A 273 -0.98 -5.89 5.30
CA ASN A 273 -0.95 -4.58 4.62
C ASN A 273 -2.35 -4.07 4.23
N PHE A 274 -3.33 -4.96 4.03
CA PHE A 274 -4.69 -4.60 3.62
C PHE A 274 -5.76 -5.34 4.43
N ASN A 275 -6.81 -4.64 4.85
CA ASN A 275 -7.95 -5.21 5.57
C ASN A 275 -9.31 -4.68 5.06
N SER A 276 -9.65 -5.03 3.81
CA SER A 276 -10.87 -4.58 3.11
C SER A 276 -11.11 -3.06 3.21
N PRO A 277 -10.16 -2.21 2.76
CA PRO A 277 -10.23 -0.76 2.92
C PRO A 277 -11.43 -0.12 2.23
N LEU A 278 -11.89 -0.68 1.11
CA LEU A 278 -13.07 -0.18 0.38
C LEU A 278 -14.40 -0.42 1.12
N LYS A 279 -14.39 -1.08 2.29
CA LYS A 279 -15.55 -1.21 3.19
C LYS A 279 -15.60 -0.12 4.27
N ALA A 280 -14.63 0.79 4.28
CA ALA A 280 -14.50 1.80 5.34
C ALA A 280 -15.65 2.83 5.31
N SER A 281 -16.15 3.17 6.49
CA SER A 281 -17.20 4.16 6.69
C SER A 281 -16.68 5.55 7.09
N SER A 282 -15.36 5.70 7.20
CA SER A 282 -14.67 6.97 7.45
C SER A 282 -13.26 6.93 6.89
N ILE A 283 -12.69 8.10 6.54
CA ILE A 283 -11.33 8.15 5.99
C ILE A 283 -10.24 7.71 6.99
N ILE A 284 -10.47 7.90 8.30
CA ILE A 284 -9.59 7.32 9.34
C ILE A 284 -9.64 5.79 9.31
N GLU A 285 -10.84 5.21 9.17
CA GLU A 285 -11.01 3.77 9.03
C GLU A 285 -10.35 3.25 7.73
N PHE A 286 -10.45 3.98 6.63
CA PHE A 286 -9.78 3.65 5.37
C PHE A 286 -8.26 3.53 5.56
N TRP A 287 -7.60 4.53 6.15
CA TRP A 287 -6.16 4.50 6.41
C TRP A 287 -5.72 3.46 7.45
N SER A 288 -6.64 3.00 8.31
CA SER A 288 -6.38 1.85 9.20
C SER A 288 -6.47 0.49 8.49
N ARG A 289 -6.91 0.46 7.23
CA ARG A 289 -7.16 -0.74 6.42
C ARG A 289 -6.40 -0.76 5.10
N TRP A 290 -5.90 0.38 4.62
CA TRP A 290 -5.16 0.56 3.38
C TRP A 290 -3.69 0.78 3.70
N HIS A 291 -2.81 0.02 3.04
CA HIS A 291 -1.35 0.10 3.20
C HIS A 291 -0.91 0.27 4.67
N ILE A 292 -1.44 -0.60 5.54
CA ILE A 292 -1.37 -0.48 7.00
C ILE A 292 0.09 -0.36 7.48
N THR A 293 1.02 -1.07 6.84
CA THR A 293 2.43 -1.00 7.23
C THR A 293 3.08 0.36 6.95
N LEU A 294 2.65 1.06 5.90
CA LEU A 294 3.08 2.44 5.64
C LEU A 294 2.53 3.38 6.71
N THR A 295 1.25 3.26 7.06
CA THR A 295 0.66 4.05 8.14
C THR A 295 1.38 3.81 9.47
N ARG A 296 1.73 2.56 9.80
CA ARG A 296 2.54 2.21 10.98
C ARG A 296 3.91 2.89 10.94
N PHE A 297 4.61 2.82 9.81
CA PHE A 297 5.92 3.44 9.62
C PHE A 297 5.84 4.97 9.80
N LEU A 298 4.96 5.64 9.07
CA LEU A 298 4.77 7.09 9.16
C LEU A 298 4.37 7.52 10.58
N THR A 299 3.52 6.73 11.23
CA THR A 299 3.11 7.00 12.61
C THR A 299 4.30 6.91 13.58
N ALA A 300 5.11 5.86 13.46
CA ALA A 300 6.23 5.59 14.37
C ALA A 300 7.40 6.57 14.18
N TYR A 301 7.77 6.88 12.95
CA TYR A 301 9.01 7.61 12.65
C TYR A 301 8.82 9.06 12.23
N VAL A 302 7.60 9.49 11.88
CA VAL A 302 7.31 10.87 11.43
C VAL A 302 6.31 11.54 12.37
N TYR A 303 5.07 11.06 12.39
CA TYR A 303 3.98 11.72 13.09
C TYR A 303 4.19 11.78 14.62
N THR A 304 4.48 10.64 15.25
CA THR A 304 4.62 10.57 16.72
C THR A 304 5.78 11.41 17.24
N PRO A 305 7.01 11.33 16.68
CA PRO A 305 8.11 12.20 17.09
C PRO A 305 7.78 13.70 16.99
N ILE A 306 7.10 14.11 15.92
CA ILE A 306 6.64 15.49 15.73
C ILE A 306 5.65 15.90 16.81
N VAL A 307 4.58 15.13 17.00
CA VAL A 307 3.53 15.43 17.99
C VAL A 307 4.10 15.46 19.40
N MET A 308 4.99 14.53 19.76
CA MET A 308 5.65 14.51 21.07
C MET A 308 6.53 15.75 21.28
N SER A 309 7.29 16.16 20.26
CA SER A 309 8.11 17.37 20.31
C SER A 309 7.25 18.63 20.52
N LEU A 310 6.17 18.77 19.76
CA LEU A 310 5.23 19.88 19.88
C LEU A 310 4.50 19.88 21.23
N THR A 311 4.13 18.70 21.72
CA THR A 311 3.48 18.55 23.03
C THR A 311 4.42 19.02 24.14
N ARG A 312 5.69 18.58 24.14
CA ARG A 312 6.69 19.05 25.11
C ARG A 312 6.87 20.57 25.05
N LYS A 313 6.95 21.16 23.85
CA LYS A 313 7.06 22.62 23.66
C LYS A 313 5.84 23.37 24.19
N ARG A 314 4.62 22.83 24.03
CA ARG A 314 3.39 23.44 24.55
C ARG A 314 3.29 23.33 26.06
N MET A 315 3.64 22.17 26.64
CA MET A 315 3.68 21.98 28.09
C MET A 315 4.69 22.93 28.75
N ALA A 316 5.88 23.10 28.16
CA ALA A 316 6.88 24.05 28.66
C ALA A 316 6.39 25.51 28.65
N LYS A 317 5.41 25.85 27.79
CA LYS A 317 4.79 27.18 27.70
C LYS A 317 3.49 27.30 28.53
N GLY A 318 3.12 26.28 29.30
CA GLY A 318 1.85 26.25 30.03
C GLY A 318 0.60 26.24 29.13
N LEU A 319 0.75 25.95 27.83
CA LEU A 319 -0.35 25.96 26.88
C LEU A 319 -1.18 24.65 26.96
N PRO A 320 -2.49 24.70 26.69
CA PRO A 320 -3.32 23.51 26.65
C PRO A 320 -2.80 22.45 25.67
N VAL A 321 -2.87 21.19 26.09
CA VAL A 321 -2.55 19.99 25.32
C VAL A 321 -3.81 19.14 25.06
N ILE A 322 -3.74 18.21 24.11
CA ILE A 322 -4.85 17.28 23.86
C ILE A 322 -4.93 16.31 25.05
N GLY A 323 -6.06 16.32 25.76
CA GLY A 323 -6.34 15.45 26.90
C GLY A 323 -7.70 14.75 26.75
N ARG A 324 -8.29 14.30 27.87
CA ARG A 324 -9.61 13.63 27.88
C ARG A 324 -10.78 14.58 27.53
N LYS A 325 -10.64 15.87 27.79
CA LYS A 325 -11.65 16.88 27.44
C LYS A 325 -11.48 17.29 25.97
N ARG A 326 -12.53 17.91 25.40
CA ARG A 326 -12.47 18.49 24.05
C ARG A 326 -11.24 19.41 23.94
N PRO A 327 -10.35 19.21 22.96
CA PRO A 327 -9.19 20.07 22.83
C PRO A 327 -9.62 21.47 22.42
N THR A 328 -8.85 22.47 22.85
CA THR A 328 -9.00 23.82 22.32
C THR A 328 -8.64 23.83 20.83
N VAL A 329 -9.21 24.77 20.06
CA VAL A 329 -8.94 24.89 18.62
C VAL A 329 -7.43 25.00 18.35
N GLY A 330 -6.71 25.81 19.13
CA GLY A 330 -5.26 25.92 19.02
C GLY A 330 -4.50 24.61 19.31
N ALA A 331 -4.95 23.82 20.29
CA ALA A 331 -4.35 22.51 20.55
C ALA A 331 -4.64 21.51 19.42
N PHE A 332 -5.86 21.51 18.88
CA PHE A 332 -6.24 20.69 17.72
C PHE A 332 -5.37 21.00 16.49
N ILE A 333 -5.23 22.29 16.17
CA ILE A 333 -4.45 22.72 14.99
C ILE A 333 -2.98 22.30 15.15
N THR A 334 -2.36 22.63 16.29
CA THR A 334 -0.91 22.38 16.49
C THR A 334 -0.59 20.90 16.69
N LEU A 335 -1.41 20.15 17.42
CA LEU A 335 -1.06 18.78 17.85
C LEU A 335 -1.72 17.67 17.02
N LEU A 336 -2.68 18.00 16.15
CA LEU A 336 -3.39 17.02 15.32
C LEU A 336 -3.41 17.43 13.84
N ALA A 337 -3.99 18.58 13.50
CA ALA A 337 -4.18 18.98 12.10
C ALA A 337 -2.85 19.16 11.36
N TRP A 338 -1.95 20.01 11.87
CA TRP A 338 -0.67 20.29 11.22
C TRP A 338 0.22 19.04 11.10
N PRO A 339 0.45 18.24 12.17
CA PRO A 339 1.21 17.00 12.05
C PRO A 339 0.59 15.99 11.08
N THR A 340 -0.74 15.89 11.02
CA THR A 340 -1.44 14.99 10.09
C THR A 340 -1.24 15.43 8.65
N ILE A 341 -1.48 16.71 8.34
CA ILE A 341 -1.30 17.26 6.99
C ILE A 341 0.16 17.13 6.57
N PHE A 342 1.11 17.47 7.44
CA PHE A 342 2.54 17.35 7.14
C PHE A 342 2.97 15.90 6.91
N THR A 343 2.47 14.95 7.72
CA THR A 343 2.78 13.53 7.53
C THR A 343 2.21 13.00 6.22
N MET A 344 0.98 13.38 5.85
CA MET A 344 0.37 12.96 4.58
C MET A 344 1.00 13.65 3.38
N PHE A 345 1.45 14.90 3.51
CA PHE A 345 2.27 15.58 2.50
C PHE A 345 3.56 14.81 2.24
N LEU A 346 4.29 14.41 3.29
CA LEU A 346 5.49 13.59 3.16
C LEU A 346 5.18 12.21 2.56
N SER A 347 4.02 11.63 2.88
CA SER A 347 3.53 10.39 2.26
C SER A 347 3.31 10.57 0.76
N GLY A 348 2.68 11.67 0.34
CA GLY A 348 2.48 12.00 -1.07
C GLY A 348 3.81 12.18 -1.79
N PHE A 349 4.71 12.99 -1.22
CA PHE A 349 6.05 13.17 -1.75
C PHE A 349 6.82 11.85 -1.89
N TRP A 350 6.70 10.95 -0.91
CA TRP A 350 7.31 9.61 -0.98
C TRP A 350 6.78 8.77 -2.14
N HIS A 351 5.49 8.87 -2.46
CA HIS A 351 4.89 8.10 -3.54
C HIS A 351 5.46 8.48 -4.90
N GLY A 352 5.63 9.76 -5.21
CA GLY A 352 6.19 10.17 -6.49
C GLY A 352 6.65 11.61 -6.55
N ALA A 353 7.50 11.91 -7.53
CA ALA A 353 8.15 13.21 -7.71
C ALA A 353 7.33 14.17 -8.57
N GLY A 354 6.00 14.18 -8.44
CA GLY A 354 5.09 15.00 -9.25
C GLY A 354 4.15 15.86 -8.39
N TYR A 355 3.73 17.00 -8.92
CA TYR A 355 2.80 17.91 -8.22
C TYR A 355 1.46 17.23 -7.86
N THR A 356 1.02 16.24 -8.64
CA THR A 356 -0.18 15.47 -8.38
C THR A 356 -0.10 14.63 -7.08
N PHE A 357 1.05 14.03 -6.79
CA PHE A 357 1.28 13.28 -5.54
C PHE A 357 1.33 14.19 -4.30
N LEU A 358 1.91 15.38 -4.45
CA LEU A 358 1.90 16.42 -3.41
C LEU A 358 0.46 16.85 -3.08
N ALA A 359 -0.34 17.15 -4.12
CA ALA A 359 -1.75 17.49 -3.98
C ALA A 359 -2.56 16.36 -3.34
N TRP A 360 -2.32 15.10 -3.76
CA TRP A 360 -2.93 13.91 -3.17
C TRP A 360 -2.63 13.78 -1.67
N GLY A 361 -1.37 13.98 -1.27
CA GLY A 361 -0.95 13.91 0.14
C GLY A 361 -1.64 14.97 0.99
N ILE A 362 -1.67 16.22 0.50
CA ILE A 362 -2.37 17.32 1.19
C ILE A 362 -3.86 17.02 1.28
N LEU A 363 -4.50 16.56 0.21
CA LEU A 363 -5.92 16.24 0.15
C LEU A 363 -6.30 15.20 1.22
N HIS A 364 -5.56 14.10 1.33
CA HIS A 364 -5.81 13.11 2.37
C HIS A 364 -5.52 13.64 3.79
N GLY A 365 -4.52 14.50 3.95
CA GLY A 365 -4.26 15.21 5.21
C GLY A 365 -5.45 16.08 5.65
N VAL A 366 -6.07 16.78 4.70
CA VAL A 366 -7.30 17.57 4.91
C VAL A 366 -8.47 16.65 5.25
N TYR A 367 -8.68 15.56 4.51
CA TYR A 367 -9.74 14.60 4.80
C TYR A 367 -9.64 14.02 6.22
N LEU A 368 -8.45 13.60 6.63
CA LEU A 368 -8.20 13.10 7.99
C LEU A 368 -8.46 14.17 9.03
N THR A 369 -8.01 15.41 8.79
CA THR A 369 -8.23 16.54 9.70
C THR A 369 -9.72 16.84 9.87
N ILE A 370 -10.49 16.90 8.78
CA ILE A 370 -11.95 17.09 8.81
C ILE A 370 -12.63 15.94 9.57
N ASN A 371 -12.21 14.70 9.33
CA ASN A 371 -12.81 13.55 10.01
C ASN A 371 -12.46 13.51 11.51
N HIS A 372 -11.26 13.92 11.89
CA HIS A 372 -10.88 14.13 13.30
C HIS A 372 -11.70 15.25 13.95
N ALA A 373 -11.88 16.38 13.26
CA ALA A 373 -12.72 17.49 13.72
C ALA A 373 -14.16 17.02 13.96
N TRP A 374 -14.74 16.32 12.98
CA TRP A 374 -16.08 15.73 13.11
C TRP A 374 -16.18 14.81 14.33
N ARG A 375 -15.22 13.92 14.58
CA ARG A 375 -15.26 13.02 15.75
C ARG A 375 -15.22 13.75 17.09
N GLN A 376 -14.58 14.93 17.15
CA GLN A 376 -14.46 15.71 18.38
C GLN A 376 -15.64 16.64 18.65
N TRP A 377 -16.18 17.25 17.58
CA TRP A 377 -17.19 18.31 17.69
C TRP A 377 -18.57 17.93 17.16
N ARG A 378 -18.77 16.73 16.61
CA ARG A 378 -20.11 16.28 16.20
C ARG A 378 -21.11 16.35 17.38
N PRO A 379 -22.39 16.58 17.07
CA PRO A 379 -23.47 16.40 18.04
C PRO A 379 -23.44 15.00 18.67
N LYS A 380 -24.03 14.86 19.86
CA LYS A 380 -24.23 13.53 20.45
C LYS A 380 -25.34 12.83 19.66
N TRP A 381 -24.98 11.77 18.94
CA TRP A 381 -25.93 10.89 18.27
C TRP A 381 -26.24 9.69 19.15
N ASP A 382 -27.48 9.22 19.13
CA ASP A 382 -27.78 7.88 19.58
C ASP A 382 -26.99 6.86 18.74
N LYS A 383 -26.51 5.79 19.38
CA LYS A 383 -25.65 4.79 18.73
C LYS A 383 -26.38 4.08 17.59
N ALA A 384 -27.64 3.68 17.78
CA ALA A 384 -28.39 2.96 16.75
C ALA A 384 -28.73 3.88 15.57
N ALA A 385 -29.11 5.13 15.85
CA ALA A 385 -29.35 6.13 14.80
C ALA A 385 -28.07 6.42 13.98
N TYR A 386 -26.93 6.56 14.65
CA TYR A 386 -25.64 6.79 13.99
C TYR A 386 -25.24 5.62 13.07
N GLU A 387 -25.38 4.38 13.55
CA GLU A 387 -25.07 3.18 12.77
C GLU A 387 -26.02 3.00 11.57
N ARG A 388 -27.30 3.34 11.71
CA ARG A 388 -28.28 3.20 10.62
C ARG A 388 -28.14 4.26 9.53
N ILE A 389 -27.83 5.51 9.92
CA ILE A 389 -27.87 6.67 9.01
C ILE A 389 -26.46 7.13 8.66
N MET A 390 -25.66 7.48 9.68
CA MET A 390 -24.37 8.13 9.46
C MET A 390 -23.30 7.16 8.95
N ARG A 391 -23.41 5.86 9.22
CA ARG A 391 -22.44 4.88 8.73
C ARG A 391 -22.56 4.60 7.23
N PRO A 392 -23.75 4.38 6.64
CA PRO A 392 -23.91 4.32 5.18
C PRO A 392 -23.52 5.63 4.49
N VAL A 393 -23.93 6.78 5.04
CA VAL A 393 -23.53 8.10 4.51
C VAL A 393 -22.01 8.27 4.56
N GLY A 394 -21.39 7.93 5.69
CA GLY A 394 -19.94 7.96 5.85
C GLY A 394 -19.22 7.02 4.88
N PHE A 395 -19.78 5.85 4.59
CA PHE A 395 -19.27 4.94 3.56
C PHE A 395 -19.27 5.58 2.18
N VAL A 396 -20.40 6.15 1.73
CA VAL A 396 -20.49 6.79 0.41
C VAL A 396 -19.52 7.97 0.30
N ILE A 397 -19.50 8.85 1.30
CA ILE A 397 -18.58 10.00 1.33
C ILE A 397 -17.12 9.54 1.31
N THR A 398 -16.77 8.52 2.09
CA THR A 398 -15.40 8.00 2.15
C THR A 398 -15.00 7.35 0.84
N PHE A 399 -15.88 6.55 0.24
CA PHE A 399 -15.61 5.89 -1.03
C PHE A 399 -15.38 6.91 -2.14
N VAL A 400 -16.25 7.91 -2.28
CA VAL A 400 -16.09 8.99 -3.27
C VAL A 400 -14.82 9.79 -3.02
N ALA A 401 -14.53 10.17 -1.77
CA ALA A 401 -13.30 10.89 -1.42
C ALA A 401 -12.03 10.10 -1.78
N VAL A 402 -12.03 8.77 -1.58
CA VAL A 402 -10.93 7.89 -1.98
C VAL A 402 -10.80 7.83 -3.51
N VAL A 403 -11.91 7.69 -4.24
CA VAL A 403 -11.90 7.69 -5.72
C VAL A 403 -11.33 9.01 -6.25
N VAL A 404 -11.76 10.15 -5.71
CA VAL A 404 -11.23 11.49 -6.05
C VAL A 404 -9.74 11.60 -5.76
N GLY A 405 -9.29 11.10 -4.60
CA GLY A 405 -7.85 11.02 -4.31
C GLY A 405 -7.10 10.19 -5.35
N LEU A 406 -7.63 9.04 -5.74
CA LEU A 406 -6.98 8.17 -6.72
C LEU A 406 -6.92 8.76 -8.14
N VAL A 407 -7.81 9.70 -8.50
CA VAL A 407 -7.67 10.48 -9.75
C VAL A 407 -6.40 11.32 -9.73
N LEU A 408 -6.12 12.05 -8.63
CA LEU A 408 -4.85 12.78 -8.48
C LEU A 408 -3.67 11.81 -8.52
N PHE A 409 -3.79 10.65 -7.89
CA PHE A 409 -2.71 9.66 -7.83
C PHE A 409 -2.38 9.05 -9.21
N ARG A 410 -3.36 8.93 -10.12
CA ARG A 410 -3.18 8.37 -11.46
C ARG A 410 -2.77 9.39 -12.53
N ALA A 411 -3.20 10.63 -12.38
CA ALA A 411 -2.95 11.68 -13.36
C ALA A 411 -1.45 12.06 -13.40
N THR A 412 -0.94 12.33 -14.59
CA THR A 412 0.45 12.76 -14.79
C THR A 412 0.66 14.25 -14.54
N THR A 413 -0.41 15.04 -14.65
CA THR A 413 -0.39 16.51 -14.44
C THR A 413 -1.60 16.96 -13.62
N ILE A 414 -1.49 18.11 -12.96
CA ILE A 414 -2.62 18.71 -12.24
C ILE A 414 -3.77 19.04 -13.21
N GLU A 415 -3.44 19.50 -14.42
CA GLU A 415 -4.44 19.84 -15.42
C GLU A 415 -5.24 18.62 -15.91
N SER A 416 -4.55 17.50 -16.21
CA SER A 416 -5.24 16.26 -16.59
C SER A 416 -6.11 15.74 -15.46
N ALA A 417 -5.63 15.81 -14.20
CA ALA A 417 -6.44 15.45 -13.04
C ALA A 417 -7.70 16.33 -12.94
N TRP A 418 -7.55 17.64 -13.13
CA TRP A 418 -8.66 18.59 -13.09
C TRP A 418 -9.71 18.32 -14.17
N ARG A 419 -9.30 17.99 -15.41
CA ARG A 419 -10.21 17.60 -16.50
C ARG A 419 -11.04 16.36 -16.13
N VAL A 420 -10.41 15.34 -15.55
CA VAL A 420 -11.14 14.14 -15.08
C VAL A 420 -12.13 14.50 -13.96
N LEU A 421 -11.72 15.33 -12.99
CA LEU A 421 -12.61 15.76 -11.89
C LEU A 421 -13.79 16.60 -12.38
N ARG A 422 -13.59 17.48 -13.37
CA ARG A 422 -14.68 18.23 -14.04
C ARG A 422 -15.66 17.28 -14.74
N GLY A 423 -15.14 16.29 -15.46
CA GLY A 423 -15.93 15.23 -16.05
C GLY A 423 -16.76 14.48 -15.00
N MET A 424 -16.16 14.08 -13.88
CA MET A 424 -16.88 13.40 -12.78
C MET A 424 -18.00 14.25 -12.17
N ALA A 425 -17.86 15.57 -12.17
CA ALA A 425 -18.89 16.52 -11.74
C ALA A 425 -19.95 16.81 -12.83
N GLY A 426 -19.79 16.28 -14.04
CA GLY A 426 -20.70 16.47 -15.18
C GLY A 426 -20.55 17.82 -15.90
N LEU A 427 -19.50 18.57 -15.59
CA LEU A 427 -19.28 19.92 -16.13
C LEU A 427 -18.87 19.93 -17.60
N ASP A 428 -18.36 18.80 -18.10
CA ASP A 428 -17.94 18.63 -19.50
C ASP A 428 -18.96 17.76 -20.29
N GLY A 429 -20.20 17.70 -19.80
CA GLY A 429 -21.31 17.00 -20.42
C GLY A 429 -21.50 15.55 -19.93
N ILE A 430 -22.70 15.03 -20.17
CA ILE A 430 -23.06 13.64 -19.88
C ILE A 430 -23.28 12.97 -21.23
N SER A 431 -22.46 11.97 -21.57
CA SER A 431 -22.60 11.23 -22.83
C SER A 431 -22.49 9.73 -22.63
N VAL A 432 -23.20 8.97 -23.46
CA VAL A 432 -23.10 7.51 -23.55
C VAL A 432 -22.83 7.10 -25.00
N PRO A 433 -22.25 5.90 -25.24
CA PRO A 433 -22.02 5.41 -26.59
C PRO A 433 -23.27 5.49 -27.48
N LEU A 434 -23.13 6.05 -28.68
CA LEU A 434 -24.21 6.10 -29.68
C LEU A 434 -24.78 4.70 -29.97
N ALA A 435 -23.92 3.67 -29.99
CA ALA A 435 -24.34 2.28 -30.17
C ALA A 435 -25.30 1.79 -29.07
N ILE A 436 -25.19 2.29 -27.84
CA ILE A 436 -26.10 1.96 -26.73
C ILE A 436 -27.40 2.76 -26.86
N LEU A 437 -27.30 4.06 -27.16
CA LEU A 437 -28.47 4.91 -27.39
C LEU A 437 -29.34 4.37 -28.52
N ASN A 438 -28.73 4.00 -29.65
CA ASN A 438 -29.45 3.47 -30.81
C ASN A 438 -30.18 2.15 -30.49
N ARG A 439 -29.68 1.37 -29.52
CA ARG A 439 -30.35 0.15 -29.04
C ARG A 439 -31.45 0.41 -28.01
N ALA A 440 -31.49 1.60 -27.41
CA ALA A 440 -32.48 1.95 -26.39
C ALA A 440 -33.87 2.30 -26.99
N GLY A 441 -33.99 2.41 -28.31
CA GLY A 441 -35.26 2.67 -28.99
C GLY A 441 -35.91 3.98 -28.52
N PRO A 442 -37.22 4.02 -28.20
CA PRO A 442 -37.91 5.24 -27.75
C PRO A 442 -37.31 5.90 -26.49
N ILE A 443 -36.61 5.11 -25.66
CA ILE A 443 -35.93 5.63 -24.46
C ILE A 443 -34.77 6.54 -24.85
N ALA A 444 -34.16 6.35 -26.02
CA ALA A 444 -33.06 7.19 -26.50
C ALA A 444 -33.45 8.66 -26.59
N GLN A 445 -34.66 8.95 -27.08
CA GLN A 445 -35.16 10.32 -27.22
C GLN A 445 -35.45 10.95 -25.85
N TRP A 446 -35.97 10.16 -24.90
CA TRP A 446 -36.14 10.61 -23.52
C TRP A 446 -34.79 10.92 -22.85
N VAL A 447 -33.78 10.06 -23.03
CA VAL A 447 -32.42 10.24 -22.51
C VAL A 447 -31.77 11.50 -23.12
N GLN A 448 -31.91 11.72 -24.42
CA GLN A 448 -31.41 12.93 -25.09
C GLN A 448 -32.10 14.20 -24.59
N ASN A 449 -33.41 14.15 -24.33
CA ASN A 449 -34.15 15.28 -23.76
C ASN A 449 -33.70 15.64 -22.33
N LEU A 450 -33.10 14.70 -21.59
CA LEU A 450 -32.46 14.95 -20.29
C LEU A 450 -31.07 15.60 -20.41
N GLY A 451 -30.62 15.93 -21.63
CA GLY A 451 -29.30 16.49 -21.90
C GLY A 451 -28.17 15.46 -21.96
N ILE A 452 -28.50 14.16 -22.05
CA ILE A 452 -27.51 13.10 -22.19
C ILE A 452 -27.21 12.87 -23.68
N GLY A 453 -26.02 13.26 -24.11
CA GLY A 453 -25.56 13.16 -25.49
C GLY A 453 -25.09 11.76 -25.88
N GLY A 454 -24.86 11.57 -27.18
CA GLY A 454 -24.20 10.39 -27.72
C GLY A 454 -22.73 10.66 -28.02
N ASP A 455 -21.86 9.72 -27.68
CA ASP A 455 -20.43 9.76 -28.06
C ASP A 455 -20.04 8.59 -28.97
N MET A 456 -18.85 8.70 -29.57
CA MET A 456 -18.30 7.72 -30.51
C MET A 456 -17.56 6.57 -29.81
N THR A 457 -17.67 6.44 -28.48
CA THR A 457 -17.03 5.34 -27.78
C THR A 457 -17.70 4.01 -28.11
N SER A 458 -16.96 2.91 -28.01
CA SER A 458 -17.51 1.59 -28.33
C SER A 458 -18.51 1.14 -27.25
N GLY A 459 -19.75 0.85 -27.67
CA GLY A 459 -20.77 0.34 -26.76
C GLY A 459 -20.36 -0.97 -26.06
N ALA A 460 -19.61 -1.83 -26.75
CA ALA A 460 -19.14 -3.09 -26.18
C ALA A 460 -18.08 -2.87 -25.09
N THR A 461 -17.13 -1.96 -25.30
CA THR A 461 -16.10 -1.66 -24.29
C THR A 461 -16.71 -0.95 -23.08
N PHE A 462 -17.66 -0.04 -23.30
CA PHE A 462 -18.43 0.61 -22.24
C PHE A 462 -19.17 -0.41 -21.38
N THR A 463 -19.97 -1.29 -21.99
CA THR A 463 -20.72 -2.31 -21.26
C THR A 463 -19.79 -3.25 -20.49
N ALA A 464 -18.68 -3.67 -21.10
CA ALA A 464 -17.70 -4.52 -20.43
C ALA A 464 -17.06 -3.81 -19.22
N ALA A 465 -16.68 -2.54 -19.35
CA ALA A 465 -16.13 -1.74 -18.25
C ALA A 465 -17.11 -1.65 -17.07
N VAL A 466 -18.39 -1.37 -17.34
CA VAL A 466 -19.44 -1.28 -16.32
C VAL A 466 -19.63 -2.63 -15.62
N ILE A 467 -19.69 -3.73 -16.37
CA ILE A 467 -19.80 -5.08 -15.79
C ILE A 467 -18.61 -5.37 -14.86
N TRP A 468 -17.38 -5.09 -15.31
CA TRP A 468 -16.19 -5.26 -14.48
C TRP A 468 -16.27 -4.43 -13.20
N ILE A 469 -16.61 -3.15 -13.30
CA ILE A 469 -16.74 -2.24 -12.15
C ILE A 469 -17.75 -2.78 -11.14
N VAL A 470 -18.92 -3.22 -11.60
CA VAL A 470 -19.98 -3.77 -10.73
C VAL A 470 -19.51 -5.05 -10.04
N VAL A 471 -18.93 -5.99 -10.79
CA VAL A 471 -18.42 -7.25 -10.24
C VAL A 471 -17.31 -6.99 -9.21
N LEU A 472 -16.34 -6.14 -9.54
CA LEU A 472 -15.22 -5.82 -8.65
C LEU A 472 -15.67 -5.05 -7.41
N PHE A 473 -16.65 -4.16 -7.53
CA PHE A 473 -17.27 -3.49 -6.39
C PHE A 473 -17.93 -4.50 -5.44
N LEU A 474 -18.70 -5.45 -5.97
CA LEU A 474 -19.32 -6.51 -5.17
C LEU A 474 -18.28 -7.41 -4.50
N ILE A 475 -17.22 -7.81 -5.21
CA ILE A 475 -16.11 -8.57 -4.62
C ILE A 475 -15.46 -7.79 -3.48
N ALA A 476 -15.08 -6.52 -3.72
CA ALA A 476 -14.37 -5.71 -2.74
C ALA A 476 -15.20 -5.38 -1.48
N THR A 477 -16.52 -5.21 -1.63
CA THR A 477 -17.40 -4.78 -0.54
C THR A 477 -18.11 -5.93 0.18
N VAL A 478 -18.43 -7.02 -0.51
CA VAL A 478 -19.20 -8.14 0.06
C VAL A 478 -18.30 -9.30 0.50
N MET A 479 -17.34 -9.72 -0.33
CA MET A 479 -16.55 -10.92 -0.04
C MET A 479 -15.57 -10.71 1.14
N PRO A 480 -15.24 -11.77 1.90
CA PRO A 480 -14.16 -11.69 2.87
C PRO A 480 -12.81 -11.55 2.17
N ASN A 481 -11.85 -10.89 2.83
CA ASN A 481 -10.49 -10.82 2.31
C ASN A 481 -9.72 -12.13 2.51
N SER A 482 -8.56 -12.22 1.88
CA SER A 482 -7.65 -13.39 1.91
C SER A 482 -7.30 -13.81 3.35
N LEU A 483 -7.03 -12.85 4.23
CA LEU A 483 -6.64 -13.10 5.61
C LEU A 483 -7.84 -13.52 6.48
N GLU A 484 -9.03 -12.97 6.23
CA GLU A 484 -10.28 -13.43 6.84
C GLU A 484 -10.61 -14.89 6.45
N ILE A 485 -10.38 -15.27 5.18
CA ILE A 485 -10.52 -16.65 4.72
C ILE A 485 -9.56 -17.58 5.48
N MET A 486 -8.31 -17.13 5.71
CA MET A 486 -7.27 -17.92 6.39
C MET A 486 -7.24 -17.75 7.92
N GLN A 487 -8.25 -17.14 8.54
CA GLN A 487 -8.18 -16.70 9.93
C GLN A 487 -7.85 -17.80 10.96
N ARG A 488 -8.15 -19.08 10.67
CA ARG A 488 -7.84 -20.22 11.54
C ARG A 488 -6.34 -20.44 11.73
N TYR A 489 -5.52 -19.99 10.79
CA TYR A 489 -4.08 -20.29 10.74
C TYR A 489 -3.19 -19.08 11.06
N GLN A 490 -3.77 -17.99 11.59
CA GLN A 490 -3.08 -16.73 11.88
C GLN A 490 -2.13 -16.29 10.75
N PRO A 491 -2.70 -15.91 9.59
CA PRO A 491 -1.96 -15.81 8.34
C PRO A 491 -0.91 -14.68 8.31
N ALA A 492 -1.08 -13.65 9.14
CA ALA A 492 -0.21 -12.48 9.18
C ALA A 492 -0.08 -11.95 10.62
N LEU A 493 0.98 -11.16 10.88
CA LEU A 493 1.11 -10.41 12.13
C LEU A 493 0.04 -9.31 12.20
N TYR A 494 -0.40 -8.98 13.42
CA TYR A 494 -1.43 -7.97 13.72
C TYR A 494 -2.79 -8.23 13.08
N PHE A 495 -3.03 -9.44 12.57
CA PHE A 495 -4.36 -9.88 12.20
C PHE A 495 -5.10 -10.32 13.45
N GLU A 496 -6.13 -9.57 13.84
CA GLU A 496 -7.07 -9.97 14.89
C GLU A 496 -8.33 -10.55 14.26
N PRO A 497 -8.66 -11.83 14.51
CA PRO A 497 -9.92 -12.40 14.05
C PRO A 497 -11.10 -11.63 14.66
N LYS A 498 -12.09 -11.27 13.83
CA LYS A 498 -13.31 -10.56 14.27
C LYS A 498 -14.06 -11.26 15.42
N ALA A 499 -13.80 -12.55 15.66
CA ALA A 499 -14.38 -13.34 16.75
C ALA A 499 -14.03 -12.85 18.18
N LYS A 500 -13.14 -11.87 18.35
CA LYS A 500 -12.81 -11.27 19.66
C LYS A 500 -13.26 -9.82 19.87
N GLN A 501 -14.01 -9.22 18.94
CA GLN A 501 -14.72 -7.98 19.27
C GLN A 501 -15.97 -8.36 20.07
N PRO A 502 -16.11 -7.97 21.36
CA PRO A 502 -17.38 -8.14 22.05
C PRO A 502 -18.42 -7.38 21.23
N VAL A 503 -19.40 -8.12 20.72
CA VAL A 503 -20.56 -7.56 20.04
C VAL A 503 -21.31 -6.76 21.11
N ALA A 504 -20.91 -5.51 21.29
CA ALA A 504 -21.64 -4.56 22.10
C ALA A 504 -22.92 -4.22 21.32
N ALA A 505 -23.94 -5.05 21.56
CA ALA A 505 -25.34 -4.89 21.19
C ALA A 505 -25.54 -4.39 19.75
N ALA A 506 -25.41 -5.31 18.78
CA ALA A 506 -26.18 -5.18 17.55
C ALA A 506 -27.64 -5.49 17.91
N SER A 507 -28.49 -4.46 17.92
CA SER A 507 -29.92 -4.62 18.09
C SER A 507 -30.48 -5.55 17.00
N ALA A 508 -31.54 -6.28 17.35
CA ALA A 508 -32.11 -7.43 16.67
C ALA A 508 -32.77 -7.15 15.30
N ALA A 509 -32.14 -6.36 14.43
CA ALA A 509 -32.60 -6.09 13.07
C ALA A 509 -31.46 -6.21 12.02
N SER A 510 -30.31 -6.78 12.38
CA SER A 510 -29.22 -7.01 11.42
C SER A 510 -29.41 -8.33 10.68
N VAL A 511 -29.72 -8.20 9.38
CA VAL A 511 -29.46 -9.15 8.29
C VAL A 511 -28.49 -10.26 8.69
N SER A 512 -28.95 -11.51 8.53
CA SER A 512 -28.22 -12.76 8.77
C SER A 512 -26.70 -12.57 8.65
N VAL A 513 -25.99 -12.64 9.77
CA VAL A 513 -24.52 -12.67 9.79
C VAL A 513 -24.12 -13.96 9.07
N ARG A 514 -23.87 -13.88 7.76
CA ARG A 514 -23.36 -14.99 6.95
C ARG A 514 -22.17 -15.56 7.72
N ARG A 515 -22.19 -16.87 7.98
CA ARG A 515 -21.02 -17.57 8.52
C ARG A 515 -19.82 -17.16 7.68
N PRO A 516 -18.74 -16.65 8.28
CA PRO A 516 -17.59 -16.19 7.52
C PRO A 516 -17.11 -17.36 6.65
N MET A 517 -16.83 -17.09 5.38
CA MET A 517 -16.20 -18.07 4.49
C MET A 517 -14.79 -18.29 5.00
N VAL A 518 -14.59 -19.37 5.74
CA VAL A 518 -13.32 -19.69 6.41
C VAL A 518 -12.77 -20.97 5.81
N LEU A 519 -11.48 -20.95 5.48
CA LEU A 519 -10.80 -22.11 4.93
C LEU A 519 -10.71 -23.21 5.98
N THR A 520 -11.09 -24.41 5.54
CA THR A 520 -10.86 -25.67 6.25
C THR A 520 -10.23 -26.64 5.27
N TRP A 521 -9.30 -27.48 5.72
CA TRP A 521 -8.66 -28.45 4.85
C TRP A 521 -9.69 -29.50 4.43
N ASN A 522 -10.27 -29.30 3.24
CA ASN A 522 -11.24 -30.20 2.63
C ASN A 522 -11.12 -30.13 1.10
N THR A 523 -11.69 -31.12 0.42
CA THR A 523 -11.61 -31.24 -1.04
C THR A 523 -12.20 -30.03 -1.77
N ARG A 524 -13.25 -29.41 -1.23
CA ARG A 524 -13.88 -28.22 -1.85
C ARG A 524 -12.91 -27.04 -1.88
N TRP A 525 -12.25 -26.76 -0.76
CA TRP A 525 -11.24 -25.69 -0.69
C TRP A 525 -10.02 -26.01 -1.54
N ALA A 526 -9.60 -27.27 -1.61
CA ALA A 526 -8.53 -27.68 -2.51
C ALA A 526 -8.88 -27.37 -3.98
N PHE A 527 -10.09 -27.72 -4.43
CA PHE A 527 -10.55 -27.37 -5.79
C PHE A 527 -10.64 -25.86 -6.01
N ILE A 528 -11.15 -25.08 -5.05
CA ILE A 528 -11.23 -23.61 -5.17
C ILE A 528 -9.83 -23.01 -5.31
N ILE A 529 -8.89 -23.37 -4.44
CA ILE A 529 -7.52 -22.83 -4.49
C ILE A 529 -6.81 -23.26 -5.77
N ALA A 530 -6.99 -24.52 -6.20
CA ALA A 530 -6.45 -25.01 -7.47
C ALA A 530 -7.02 -24.23 -8.66
N ALA A 531 -8.33 -23.98 -8.70
CA ALA A 531 -8.95 -23.18 -9.77
C ALA A 531 -8.41 -21.75 -9.79
N LEU A 532 -8.31 -21.08 -8.63
CA LEU A 532 -7.73 -19.73 -8.53
C LEU A 532 -6.29 -19.70 -9.03
N PHE A 533 -5.48 -20.71 -8.66
CA PHE A 533 -4.10 -20.83 -9.14
C PHE A 533 -4.06 -21.06 -10.65
N ILE A 534 -4.85 -21.99 -11.19
CA ILE A 534 -4.92 -22.28 -12.64
C ILE A 534 -5.30 -21.02 -13.42
N PHE A 535 -6.40 -20.34 -13.06
CA PHE A 535 -6.80 -19.10 -13.74
C PHE A 535 -5.74 -18.01 -13.61
N GLY A 536 -5.10 -17.88 -12.45
CA GLY A 536 -3.97 -16.98 -12.24
C GLY A 536 -2.80 -17.29 -13.16
N THR A 537 -2.42 -18.56 -13.31
CA THR A 537 -1.33 -18.99 -14.20
C THR A 537 -1.66 -18.83 -15.68
N LEU A 538 -2.88 -19.15 -16.10
CA LEU A 538 -3.32 -18.98 -17.49
C LEU A 538 -3.38 -17.51 -17.91
N GLY A 539 -3.61 -16.61 -16.97
CA GLY A 539 -3.60 -15.17 -17.22
C GLY A 539 -2.20 -14.55 -17.32
N LEU A 540 -1.13 -15.27 -16.98
CA LEU A 540 0.25 -14.74 -16.98
C LEU A 540 0.77 -14.34 -18.37
N SER A 541 0.15 -14.84 -19.44
CA SER A 541 0.50 -14.48 -20.83
C SER A 541 -0.02 -13.11 -21.24
N ARG A 542 -0.96 -12.53 -20.48
CA ARG A 542 -1.52 -11.21 -20.78
C ARG A 542 -0.53 -10.11 -20.42
N PRO A 543 -0.53 -8.98 -21.14
CA PRO A 543 0.22 -7.80 -20.72
C PRO A 543 -0.15 -7.42 -19.29
N SER A 544 0.84 -7.41 -18.40
CA SER A 544 0.66 -7.05 -16.99
C SER A 544 1.56 -5.87 -16.70
N GLU A 545 0.95 -4.77 -16.30
CA GLU A 545 1.70 -3.60 -15.86
C GLU A 545 2.00 -3.75 -14.36
N PHE A 546 3.27 -3.57 -13.99
CA PHE A 546 3.64 -3.46 -12.59
C PHE A 546 3.56 -1.98 -12.19
N LEU A 547 2.42 -1.60 -11.59
CA LEU A 547 2.07 -0.20 -11.32
C LEU A 547 3.14 0.56 -10.53
N TYR A 548 3.94 -0.14 -9.72
CA TYR A 548 5.00 0.49 -8.92
C TYR A 548 6.12 1.12 -9.77
N TRP A 549 6.26 0.78 -11.06
CA TRP A 549 7.19 1.47 -11.97
C TRP A 549 6.74 2.87 -12.36
N GLN A 550 5.46 3.20 -12.18
CA GLN A 550 4.91 4.51 -12.56
C GLN A 550 5.12 5.58 -11.48
N PHE A 551 5.73 5.25 -10.33
CA PHE A 551 5.76 6.08 -9.12
C PHE A 551 7.17 6.43 -8.61
#